data_AF-A0A673CD27-F1
#
_entry.id   AF-A0A673CD27-F1
#
_cell.length_a   1.000
_cell.length_b   1.000
_cell.length_c   1.000
_cell.angle_alpha   90.00
_cell.angle_beta   90.00
_cell.angle_gamma   90.00
#
_symmetry.space_group_name_H-M   'P 1'
#
loop_
_entity.id
_entity.type
_entity.pdbx_description
1 polymer ?
#
loop_
_entity_poly.entity_id
_entity_poly.type
_entity_poly.pdbx_seq_one_letter_code
_entity_poly.pdbx_strand_id
1 'polypeptide(L)'
;LWVKKSNFFAFYFPFCQNFLFVPTMYINDLWNILDVLSIVLFIIGLVFRLTTELFYAGKVLLCIDFVVFCLRLMAIFTISRTLGPKIIIVKRMMMDMFFFMFLLSIWVVAYGVAKQGILIHNDNRLDWIIRGAVYEPYLTIFGNFPENIDNAAFDIDSCSMNGTDPLKPKCPVLNENQTPAFPEWLTIIMLCVYLLFANILLLNLLIAIFNFTFQEVQDNTDRIWKFQRYELIKEYHSRPAAPPPFIILSHLYLFIRSIVLRKPAERSNEFSEHCLFSSTGAKY
;
A
#
# COMPACT_ATOMS: atom_id res chain seq x y z
N LEU A 1 -3.40 -0.43 19.23
CA LEU A 1 -4.54 -0.59 18.31
C LEU A 1 -5.18 -1.98 18.34
N TRP A 2 -4.44 -3.08 18.54
CA TRP A 2 -5.04 -4.42 18.69
C TRP A 2 -6.07 -4.51 19.85
N VAL A 3 -5.77 -3.80 20.93
CA VAL A 3 -6.70 -3.55 22.05
C VAL A 3 -7.77 -2.51 21.74
N LYS A 4 -7.50 -1.55 20.84
CA LYS A 4 -8.48 -0.55 20.37
C LYS A 4 -9.66 -1.26 19.66
N LYS A 5 -9.38 -2.36 18.95
CA LYS A 5 -10.39 -3.21 18.29
C LYS A 5 -11.02 -4.26 19.18
N SER A 6 -10.24 -4.97 20.00
CA SER A 6 -10.79 -5.96 20.94
C SER A 6 -11.77 -5.30 21.92
N ASN A 7 -11.49 -4.05 22.33
CA ASN A 7 -12.35 -3.29 23.23
C ASN A 7 -13.50 -2.64 22.49
N PHE A 8 -13.36 -2.28 21.22
CA PHE A 8 -14.51 -1.84 20.43
C PHE A 8 -15.53 -2.98 20.27
N PHE A 9 -15.06 -4.20 19.98
CA PHE A 9 -15.93 -5.37 19.87
C PHE A 9 -16.48 -5.85 21.23
N ALA A 10 -15.75 -5.68 22.33
CA ALA A 10 -16.17 -6.15 23.66
C ALA A 10 -16.94 -5.10 24.50
N PHE A 11 -16.70 -3.79 24.32
CA PHE A 11 -17.40 -2.73 25.08
C PHE A 11 -18.61 -2.13 24.35
N TYR A 12 -18.67 -2.13 23.01
CA TYR A 12 -19.82 -1.56 22.29
C TYR A 12 -20.96 -2.56 22.05
N PHE A 13 -20.67 -3.86 22.07
CA PHE A 13 -21.66 -4.90 21.80
C PHE A 13 -22.83 -4.98 22.80
N PRO A 14 -22.69 -4.57 24.09
CA PRO A 14 -23.85 -4.49 24.98
C PRO A 14 -24.50 -3.09 25.05
N PHE A 15 -23.97 -2.05 24.39
CA PHE A 15 -24.38 -0.66 24.67
C PHE A 15 -24.91 0.17 23.50
N CYS A 16 -24.91 -0.36 22.27
CA CYS A 16 -25.56 0.29 21.13
C CYS A 16 -26.72 -0.56 20.61
N GLN A 17 -27.94 -0.17 20.97
CA GLN A 17 -29.19 -0.69 20.43
C GLN A 17 -29.47 -0.24 18.98
N ASN A 18 -28.49 0.39 18.32
CA ASN A 18 -28.52 0.82 16.91
C ASN A 18 -27.38 0.17 16.13
N PHE A 19 -27.57 -1.10 15.76
CA PHE A 19 -26.62 -1.95 15.03
C PHE A 19 -26.33 -1.47 13.58
N LEU A 20 -27.14 -0.55 13.02
CA LEU A 20 -27.07 -0.19 11.60
C LEU A 20 -26.18 1.03 11.26
N PHE A 21 -25.88 1.94 12.20
CA PHE A 21 -25.16 3.19 11.88
C PHE A 21 -23.67 3.22 12.27
N VAL A 22 -23.26 2.38 13.22
CA VAL A 22 -21.85 2.28 13.66
C VAL A 22 -20.90 1.65 12.61
N PRO A 23 -21.29 0.65 11.79
CA PRO A 23 -20.35 0.04 10.85
C PRO A 23 -19.96 0.98 9.70
N THR A 24 -20.84 1.90 9.27
CA THR A 24 -20.58 2.78 8.12
C THR A 24 -19.54 3.88 8.41
N MET A 25 -19.51 4.45 9.62
CA MET A 25 -18.42 5.37 10.02
C MET A 25 -17.10 4.64 10.21
N TYR A 26 -17.13 3.41 10.73
CA TYR A 26 -15.92 2.63 11.03
C TYR A 26 -15.15 2.20 9.77
N ILE A 27 -15.86 1.92 8.68
CA ILE A 27 -15.29 1.44 7.41
C ILE A 27 -14.62 2.56 6.60
N ASN A 28 -14.94 3.84 6.84
CA ASN A 28 -14.37 4.95 6.05
C ASN A 28 -12.89 5.26 6.39
N ASP A 29 -12.39 4.80 7.54
CA ASP A 29 -11.00 5.01 7.93
C ASP A 29 -10.07 3.94 7.32
N LEU A 30 -9.14 4.38 6.46
CA LEU A 30 -8.12 3.51 5.84
C LEU A 30 -7.36 2.64 6.85
N TRP A 31 -7.08 3.18 8.05
CA TRP A 31 -6.39 2.45 9.11
C TRP A 31 -7.23 1.32 9.70
N ASN A 32 -8.56 1.51 9.80
CA ASN A 32 -9.48 0.48 10.27
C ASN A 32 -9.63 -0.62 9.23
N ILE A 33 -9.69 -0.26 7.93
CA ILE A 33 -9.70 -1.22 6.82
C ILE A 33 -8.44 -2.09 6.85
N LEU A 34 -7.24 -1.48 6.93
CA LEU A 34 -5.96 -2.21 6.99
C LEU A 34 -5.89 -3.16 8.18
N ASP A 35 -6.42 -2.73 9.33
CA ASP A 35 -6.53 -3.56 10.52
C ASP A 35 -7.49 -4.74 10.28
N VAL A 36 -8.64 -4.54 9.62
CA VAL A 36 -9.60 -5.63 9.34
C VAL A 36 -8.96 -6.63 8.38
N LEU A 37 -8.31 -6.12 7.35
CA LEU A 37 -7.56 -6.91 6.38
C LEU A 37 -6.49 -7.77 7.07
N SER A 38 -5.68 -7.22 7.97
CA SER A 38 -4.66 -8.00 8.71
C SER A 38 -5.25 -9.13 9.55
N ILE A 39 -6.41 -8.90 10.19
CA ILE A 39 -7.03 -9.95 11.03
C ILE A 39 -7.60 -11.06 10.14
N VAL A 40 -8.22 -10.71 9.02
CA VAL A 40 -8.78 -11.67 8.06
C VAL A 40 -7.66 -12.49 7.40
N LEU A 41 -6.59 -11.85 6.94
CA LEU A 41 -5.43 -12.52 6.37
C LEU A 41 -4.76 -13.45 7.38
N PHE A 42 -4.59 -13.01 8.63
CA PHE A 42 -4.04 -13.86 9.68
C PHE A 42 -4.88 -15.14 9.90
N ILE A 43 -6.21 -15.02 9.98
CA ILE A 43 -7.10 -16.18 10.16
C ILE A 43 -6.99 -17.13 8.97
N ILE A 44 -7.05 -16.61 7.74
CA ILE A 44 -6.92 -17.42 6.52
C ILE A 44 -5.56 -18.13 6.49
N GLY A 45 -4.48 -17.43 6.82
CA GLY A 45 -3.13 -18.00 6.87
C GLY A 45 -2.98 -19.10 7.91
N LEU A 46 -3.65 -18.96 9.07
CA LEU A 46 -3.68 -19.97 10.12
C LEU A 46 -4.46 -21.21 9.68
N VAL A 47 -5.61 -21.04 9.03
CA VAL A 47 -6.40 -22.14 8.48
C VAL A 47 -5.61 -22.88 7.39
N PHE A 48 -4.98 -22.17 6.46
CA PHE A 48 -4.16 -22.79 5.41
C PHE A 48 -2.92 -23.50 5.97
N ARG A 49 -2.38 -23.03 7.09
CA ARG A 49 -1.27 -23.70 7.79
C ARG A 49 -1.70 -25.00 8.49
N LEU A 50 -2.97 -25.09 8.91
CA LEU A 50 -3.53 -26.30 9.53
C LEU A 50 -3.85 -27.40 8.50
N THR A 51 -4.01 -27.03 7.22
CA THR A 51 -4.21 -27.98 6.11
C THR A 51 -2.86 -28.47 5.56
N THR A 52 -2.68 -29.79 5.47
CA THR A 52 -1.42 -30.41 5.01
C THR A 52 -1.07 -30.08 3.56
N GLU A 53 -2.07 -29.98 2.68
CA GLU A 53 -1.90 -29.69 1.25
C GLU A 53 -1.44 -28.25 0.95
N LEU A 54 -1.76 -27.29 1.84
CA LEU A 54 -1.57 -25.85 1.61
C LEU A 54 -0.50 -25.22 2.51
N PHE A 55 0.37 -26.03 3.11
CA PHE A 55 1.33 -25.57 4.11
C PHE A 55 2.27 -24.45 3.58
N TYR A 56 2.76 -24.57 2.35
CA TYR A 56 3.61 -23.55 1.73
C TYR A 56 2.85 -22.24 1.47
N ALA A 57 1.62 -22.34 0.93
CA ALA A 57 0.76 -21.18 0.70
C ALA A 57 0.42 -20.45 2.01
N GLY A 58 0.12 -21.21 3.08
CA GLY A 58 -0.10 -20.65 4.42
C GLY A 58 1.13 -19.91 4.96
N LYS A 59 2.35 -20.45 4.76
CA LYS A 59 3.59 -19.76 5.13
C LYS A 59 3.76 -18.43 4.38
N VAL A 60 3.57 -18.43 3.06
CA VAL A 60 3.68 -17.22 2.23
C VAL A 60 2.66 -16.17 2.69
N LEU A 61 1.42 -16.58 2.95
CA LEU A 61 0.36 -15.68 3.38
C LEU A 61 0.64 -15.03 4.74
N LEU A 62 1.17 -15.80 5.70
CA LEU A 62 1.61 -15.27 7.00
C LEU A 62 2.81 -14.32 6.88
N CYS A 63 3.73 -14.55 5.93
CA CYS A 63 4.83 -13.62 5.66
C CYS A 63 4.33 -12.28 5.11
N ILE A 64 3.36 -12.31 4.19
CA ILE A 64 2.72 -11.09 3.67
C ILE A 64 1.95 -10.38 4.79
N ASP A 65 1.21 -11.13 5.61
CA ASP A 65 0.48 -10.60 6.76
C ASP A 65 1.41 -9.88 7.74
N PHE A 66 2.58 -10.43 8.05
CA PHE A 66 3.58 -9.77 8.88
C PHE A 66 3.99 -8.38 8.34
N VAL A 67 4.10 -8.20 7.02
CA VAL A 67 4.37 -6.89 6.40
C VAL A 67 3.22 -5.93 6.67
N VAL A 68 1.97 -6.36 6.49
CA VAL A 68 0.77 -5.54 6.80
C VAL A 68 0.73 -5.16 8.29
N PHE A 69 1.07 -6.09 9.18
CA PHE A 69 1.23 -5.82 10.61
C PHE A 69 2.33 -4.79 10.90
N CYS A 70 3.45 -4.83 10.18
CA CYS A 70 4.51 -3.81 10.27
C CYS A 70 4.02 -2.44 9.78
N LEU A 71 3.24 -2.38 8.69
CA LEU A 71 2.64 -1.14 8.22
C LEU A 71 1.71 -0.53 9.29
N ARG A 72 1.03 -1.36 10.08
CA ARG A 72 0.22 -0.90 11.21
C ARG A 72 1.05 -0.31 12.36
N LEU A 73 2.31 -0.70 12.54
CA LEU A 73 3.20 -0.03 13.50
C LEU A 73 3.44 1.43 13.10
N MET A 74 3.51 1.74 11.80
CA MET A 74 3.57 3.13 11.34
C MET A 74 2.35 3.94 11.77
N ALA A 75 1.15 3.33 11.78
CA ALA A 75 -0.08 3.94 12.30
C ALA A 75 -0.04 4.22 13.82
N ILE A 76 0.82 3.54 14.57
CA ILE A 76 1.05 3.83 15.98
C ILE A 76 2.06 4.97 16.10
N PHE A 77 3.08 5.01 15.24
CA PHE A 77 4.05 6.10 15.20
C PHE A 77 3.46 7.42 14.70
N THR A 78 2.27 7.43 14.09
CA THR A 78 1.55 8.68 13.80
C THR A 78 1.20 9.49 15.05
N ILE A 79 1.20 8.84 16.21
CA ILE A 79 0.98 9.47 17.52
C ILE A 79 2.19 10.31 17.96
N SER A 80 3.39 9.99 17.46
CA SER A 80 4.63 10.65 17.86
C SER A 80 4.66 12.10 17.36
N ARG A 81 5.11 13.02 18.22
CA ARG A 81 5.26 14.45 17.92
C ARG A 81 6.13 14.73 16.69
N THR A 82 7.16 13.93 16.49
CA THR A 82 8.19 14.19 15.47
C THR A 82 7.94 13.44 14.15
N LEU A 83 7.21 12.31 14.20
CA LEU A 83 6.95 11.44 13.05
C LEU A 83 5.50 11.54 12.54
N GLY A 84 4.55 11.88 13.41
CA GLY A 84 3.13 11.95 13.07
C GLY A 84 2.80 12.91 11.94
N PRO A 85 3.19 14.19 12.05
CA PRO A 85 2.96 15.15 10.98
C PRO A 85 3.56 14.71 9.65
N LYS A 86 4.77 14.14 9.67
CA LYS A 86 5.44 13.61 8.46
C LYS A 86 4.66 12.47 7.80
N ILE A 87 4.11 11.55 8.59
CA ILE A 87 3.28 10.45 8.05
C ILE A 87 1.96 10.98 7.47
N ILE A 88 1.37 12.03 8.05
CA ILE A 88 0.15 12.67 7.51
C ILE A 88 0.44 13.34 6.17
N ILE A 89 1.60 14.00 6.03
CA ILE A 89 2.08 14.52 4.73
C ILE A 89 2.10 13.40 3.71
N VAL A 90 2.86 12.34 4.00
CA VAL A 90 3.00 11.18 3.09
C VAL A 90 1.64 10.61 2.72
N LYS A 91 0.72 10.44 3.68
CA LYS A 91 -0.64 9.94 3.40
C LYS A 91 -1.41 10.85 2.44
N ARG A 92 -1.32 12.18 2.58
CA ARG A 92 -2.00 13.12 1.69
C ARG A 92 -1.40 13.08 0.28
N MET A 93 -0.07 12.96 0.21
CA MET A 93 0.68 12.85 -1.03
C MET A 93 0.44 11.56 -1.81
N MET A 94 0.04 10.46 -1.13
CA MET A 94 -0.26 9.19 -1.79
C MET A 94 -1.40 9.32 -2.84
N MET A 95 -2.35 10.23 -2.63
CA MET A 95 -3.42 10.47 -3.61
C MET A 95 -2.89 11.14 -4.87
N ASP A 96 -2.00 12.13 -4.72
CA ASP A 96 -1.34 12.78 -5.85
C ASP A 96 -0.41 11.82 -6.60
N MET A 97 0.29 10.95 -5.85
CA MET A 97 1.12 9.89 -6.42
C MET A 97 0.31 8.87 -7.23
N PHE A 98 -0.95 8.61 -6.88
CA PHE A 98 -1.80 7.68 -7.64
C PHE A 98 -2.10 8.23 -9.05
N PHE A 99 -2.50 9.50 -9.15
CA PHE A 99 -2.71 10.16 -10.45
C PHE A 99 -1.43 10.18 -11.28
N PHE A 100 -0.30 10.43 -10.62
CA PHE A 100 1.01 10.40 -11.26
C PHE A 100 1.37 8.99 -11.78
N MET A 101 1.20 7.94 -10.97
CA MET A 101 1.46 6.56 -11.39
C MET A 101 0.57 6.14 -12.56
N PHE A 102 -0.66 6.64 -12.63
CA PHE A 102 -1.54 6.40 -13.76
C PHE A 102 -0.97 7.00 -15.06
N LEU A 103 -0.53 8.27 -15.04
CA LEU A 103 0.11 8.92 -16.18
C LEU A 103 1.39 8.19 -16.60
N LEU A 104 2.24 7.83 -15.63
CA LEU A 104 3.46 7.07 -15.87
C LEU A 104 3.17 5.72 -16.51
N SER A 105 2.17 4.99 -16.01
CA SER A 105 1.79 3.67 -16.52
C SER A 105 1.40 3.73 -18.00
N ILE A 106 0.61 4.73 -18.40
CA ILE A 106 0.25 4.95 -19.81
C ILE A 106 1.52 5.14 -20.67
N TRP A 107 2.46 5.96 -20.20
CA TRP A 107 3.71 6.23 -20.92
C TRP A 107 4.59 4.98 -21.05
N VAL A 108 4.73 4.21 -19.96
CA VAL A 108 5.51 2.97 -19.90
C VAL A 108 4.94 1.93 -20.84
N VAL A 109 3.63 1.71 -20.82
CA VAL A 109 2.96 0.74 -21.71
C VAL A 109 3.08 1.17 -23.17
N ALA A 110 2.92 2.46 -23.48
CA ALA A 110 3.07 2.96 -24.84
C ALA A 110 4.47 2.69 -25.41
N TYR A 111 5.52 3.03 -24.66
CA TYR A 111 6.91 2.75 -25.06
C TYR A 111 7.18 1.25 -25.14
N GLY A 112 6.74 0.47 -24.16
CA GLY A 112 6.98 -0.97 -24.12
C GLY A 112 6.34 -1.75 -25.26
N VAL A 113 5.08 -1.45 -25.58
CA VAL A 113 4.39 -2.05 -26.73
C VAL A 113 5.06 -1.63 -28.04
N ALA A 114 5.47 -0.37 -28.18
CA ALA A 114 6.20 0.10 -29.37
C ALA A 114 7.56 -0.59 -29.52
N LYS A 115 8.37 -0.66 -28.44
CA LYS A 115 9.67 -1.36 -28.43
C LYS A 115 9.49 -2.83 -28.83
N GLN A 116 8.56 -3.52 -28.20
CA GLN A 116 8.34 -4.95 -28.44
C GLN A 116 7.83 -5.22 -29.86
N GLY A 117 6.93 -4.37 -30.37
CA GLY A 117 6.41 -4.50 -31.74
C GLY A 117 7.44 -4.23 -32.83
N ILE A 118 8.43 -3.36 -32.58
CA ILE A 118 9.50 -3.05 -33.53
C ILE A 118 10.59 -4.13 -33.51
N LEU A 119 11.03 -4.57 -32.32
CA LEU A 119 12.20 -5.42 -32.20
C LEU A 119 11.90 -6.92 -32.33
N ILE A 120 10.74 -7.39 -31.88
CA ILE A 120 10.44 -8.83 -31.77
C ILE A 120 9.33 -9.22 -32.75
N HIS A 121 9.60 -10.21 -33.59
CA HIS A 121 8.57 -10.78 -34.45
C HIS A 121 7.65 -11.71 -33.64
N ASN A 122 6.34 -11.45 -33.67
CA ASN A 122 5.21 -12.28 -33.20
C ASN A 122 5.62 -13.43 -32.25
N ASP A 123 5.60 -13.19 -30.94
CA ASP A 123 5.73 -14.22 -29.91
C ASP A 123 4.33 -14.71 -29.51
N ASN A 124 4.16 -16.02 -29.33
CA ASN A 124 2.88 -16.61 -28.91
C ASN A 124 2.76 -16.74 -27.38
N ARG A 125 3.85 -16.49 -26.64
CA ARG A 125 3.91 -16.67 -25.17
C ARG A 125 3.50 -15.38 -24.46
N LEU A 126 2.28 -15.35 -23.93
CA LEU A 126 1.72 -14.18 -23.24
C LEU A 126 2.60 -13.70 -22.07
N ASP A 127 3.19 -14.61 -21.30
CA ASP A 127 4.05 -14.26 -20.16
C ASP A 127 5.27 -13.44 -20.58
N TRP A 128 5.88 -13.78 -21.71
CA TRP A 128 7.02 -13.06 -22.28
C TRP A 128 6.60 -11.74 -22.91
N ILE A 129 5.40 -11.66 -23.49
CA ILE A 129 4.85 -10.40 -24.01
C ILE A 129 4.61 -9.41 -22.88
N ILE A 130 3.98 -9.83 -21.78
CA ILE A 130 3.71 -8.95 -20.64
C ILE A 130 5.04 -8.53 -19.98
N ARG A 131 5.99 -9.46 -19.85
CA ARG A 131 7.32 -9.16 -19.31
C ARG A 131 8.07 -8.12 -20.15
N GLY A 132 8.09 -8.28 -21.46
CA GLY A 132 8.78 -7.35 -22.36
C GLY A 132 8.07 -6.00 -22.53
N ALA A 133 6.74 -5.98 -22.51
CA ALA A 133 5.96 -4.78 -22.82
C ALA A 133 5.68 -3.90 -21.59
N VAL A 134 5.72 -4.46 -20.38
CA VAL A 134 5.41 -3.71 -19.15
C VAL A 134 6.57 -3.76 -18.16
N TYR A 135 7.03 -4.96 -17.83
CA TYR A 135 8.00 -5.15 -16.74
C TYR A 135 9.39 -4.62 -17.08
N GLU A 136 9.91 -4.92 -18.27
CA GLU A 136 11.20 -4.40 -18.73
C GLU A 136 11.23 -2.86 -18.82
N PRO A 137 10.32 -2.19 -19.56
CA PRO A 137 10.23 -0.73 -19.61
C PRO A 137 10.16 -0.05 -18.25
N TYR A 138 9.41 -0.65 -17.32
CA TYR A 138 9.30 -0.16 -15.94
C TYR A 138 10.65 -0.22 -15.20
N LEU A 139 11.39 -1.32 -15.32
CA LEU A 139 12.72 -1.45 -14.72
C LEU A 139 13.73 -0.49 -15.35
N THR A 140 13.61 -0.21 -16.65
CA THR A 140 14.50 0.72 -17.37
C THR A 140 14.42 2.15 -16.82
N ILE A 141 13.27 2.58 -16.31
CA ILE A 141 13.13 3.88 -15.61
C ILE A 141 14.02 3.94 -14.37
N PHE A 142 14.17 2.84 -13.63
CA PHE A 142 14.98 2.77 -12.41
C PHE A 142 16.48 2.52 -12.69
N GLY A 143 16.90 2.53 -13.96
CA GLY A 143 18.30 2.39 -14.35
C GLY A 143 18.75 0.97 -14.67
N ASN A 144 17.82 0.02 -14.85
CA ASN A 144 18.17 -1.30 -15.38
C ASN A 144 18.04 -1.31 -16.92
N PHE A 145 19.15 -1.11 -17.61
CA PHE A 145 19.19 -1.07 -19.06
C PHE A 145 19.29 -2.48 -19.64
N PRO A 146 18.42 -2.88 -20.59
CA PRO A 146 18.52 -4.18 -21.21
C PRO A 146 19.75 -4.23 -22.13
N GLU A 147 20.57 -5.27 -21.94
CA GLU A 147 21.80 -5.52 -22.70
C GLU A 147 21.54 -5.75 -24.21
N ASN A 148 20.29 -6.04 -24.57
CA ASN A 148 19.84 -6.28 -25.94
C ASN A 148 19.80 -5.02 -26.84
N ILE A 149 20.12 -3.83 -26.31
CA ILE A 149 20.11 -2.56 -27.04
C ILE A 149 21.48 -2.24 -27.65
N ASP A 150 22.57 -2.74 -27.05
CA ASP A 150 23.94 -2.49 -27.50
C ASP A 150 24.47 -3.71 -28.27
N ASN A 151 24.79 -3.56 -29.56
CA ASN A 151 25.31 -4.69 -30.35
C ASN A 151 26.67 -5.21 -29.88
N ALA A 152 27.41 -4.41 -29.11
CA ALA A 152 28.67 -4.83 -28.50
C ALA A 152 28.48 -5.85 -27.34
N ALA A 153 27.30 -5.88 -26.73
CA ALA A 153 26.93 -6.79 -25.64
C ALA A 153 25.88 -7.83 -26.06
N PHE A 154 25.40 -7.78 -27.31
CA PHE A 154 24.42 -8.72 -27.82
C PHE A 154 25.03 -10.10 -28.07
N ASP A 155 24.70 -11.05 -27.20
CA ASP A 155 25.05 -12.46 -27.36
C ASP A 155 23.86 -13.25 -27.91
N ILE A 156 24.06 -13.93 -29.05
CA ILE A 156 23.04 -14.76 -29.69
C ILE A 156 22.65 -15.95 -28.78
N ASP A 157 23.57 -16.45 -27.95
CA ASP A 157 23.30 -17.57 -27.05
C ASP A 157 22.36 -17.17 -25.88
N SER A 158 22.15 -15.89 -25.65
CA SER A 158 21.23 -15.37 -24.63
C SER A 158 19.75 -15.45 -25.03
N CYS A 159 19.46 -15.65 -26.32
CA CYS A 159 18.10 -15.59 -26.87
C CYS A 159 17.74 -16.83 -27.71
N SER A 160 16.45 -17.07 -27.91
CA SER A 160 15.94 -18.18 -28.74
C SER A 160 15.28 -17.64 -30.01
N MET A 161 15.70 -18.13 -31.19
CA MET A 161 15.18 -17.67 -32.48
C MET A 161 13.68 -17.95 -32.66
N ASN A 162 13.25 -19.16 -32.29
CA ASN A 162 11.86 -19.61 -32.42
C ASN A 162 11.07 -19.54 -31.11
N GLY A 163 11.69 -19.06 -30.01
CA GLY A 163 11.06 -19.07 -28.68
C GLY A 163 10.82 -20.50 -28.15
N THR A 164 11.61 -21.47 -28.61
CA THR A 164 11.52 -22.88 -28.20
C THR A 164 11.96 -23.10 -26.76
N ASP A 165 12.88 -22.26 -26.27
CA ASP A 165 13.36 -22.35 -24.90
C ASP A 165 12.45 -21.55 -23.96
N PRO A 166 11.89 -22.18 -22.90
CA PRO A 166 11.01 -21.49 -21.97
C PRO A 166 11.73 -20.48 -21.08
N LEU A 167 13.06 -20.62 -20.91
CA LEU A 167 13.88 -19.79 -20.03
C LEU A 167 14.45 -18.54 -20.73
N LYS A 168 14.51 -18.54 -22.07
CA LYS A 168 15.17 -17.47 -22.84
C LYS A 168 14.16 -16.57 -23.58
N PRO A 169 14.44 -15.26 -23.68
CA PRO A 169 13.66 -14.35 -24.50
C PRO A 169 13.79 -14.70 -25.98
N LYS A 170 12.83 -14.26 -26.79
CA LYS A 170 12.91 -14.38 -28.24
C LYS A 170 13.93 -13.37 -28.79
N CYS A 171 14.76 -13.80 -29.74
CA CYS A 171 15.73 -12.91 -30.36
C CYS A 171 15.03 -11.78 -31.15
N PRO A 172 15.65 -10.59 -31.26
CA PRO A 172 15.17 -9.56 -32.16
C PRO A 172 15.22 -10.03 -33.61
N VAL A 173 14.48 -9.37 -34.49
CA VAL A 173 14.55 -9.65 -35.93
C VAL A 173 15.96 -9.37 -36.43
N LEU A 174 16.62 -10.38 -37.01
CA LEU A 174 18.00 -10.28 -37.50
C LEU A 174 18.03 -10.22 -39.03
N ASN A 175 19.01 -9.49 -39.57
CA ASN A 175 19.37 -9.48 -40.99
C ASN A 175 20.27 -10.68 -41.35
N GLU A 176 20.57 -10.85 -42.64
CA GLU A 176 21.45 -11.92 -43.17
C GLU A 176 22.83 -11.98 -42.48
N ASN A 177 23.32 -10.84 -41.96
CA ASN A 177 24.59 -10.74 -41.26
C ASN A 177 24.51 -11.03 -39.75
N GLN A 178 23.40 -11.62 -39.26
CA GLN A 178 23.17 -11.92 -37.83
C GLN A 178 23.22 -10.70 -36.90
N THR A 179 22.93 -9.51 -37.44
CA THR A 179 22.75 -8.27 -36.69
C THR A 179 21.28 -7.89 -36.64
N PRO A 180 20.79 -7.16 -35.61
CA PRO A 180 19.41 -6.71 -35.58
C PRO A 180 19.06 -5.88 -36.81
N ALA A 181 17.89 -6.13 -37.40
CA ALA A 181 17.41 -5.46 -38.60
C ALA A 181 17.09 -3.98 -38.36
N PHE A 182 16.74 -3.64 -37.12
CA PHE A 182 16.46 -2.27 -36.71
C PHE A 182 17.74 -1.55 -36.27
N PRO A 183 17.99 -0.30 -36.72
CA PRO A 183 19.23 0.41 -36.39
C PRO A 183 19.36 0.71 -34.89
N GLU A 184 20.50 0.37 -34.30
CA GLU A 184 20.79 0.61 -32.87
C GLU A 184 20.64 2.07 -32.46
N TRP A 185 21.21 2.99 -33.26
CA TRP A 185 21.17 4.41 -32.98
C TRP A 185 19.73 4.93 -32.82
N LEU A 186 18.79 4.34 -33.56
CA LEU A 186 17.37 4.70 -33.46
C LEU A 186 16.75 4.13 -32.17
N THR A 187 17.10 2.91 -31.77
CA THR A 187 16.70 2.33 -30.48
C THR A 187 17.23 3.15 -29.31
N ILE A 188 18.49 3.59 -29.38
CA ILE A 188 19.12 4.45 -28.37
C ILE A 188 18.41 5.80 -28.30
N ILE A 189 18.13 6.45 -29.44
CA ILE A 189 17.36 7.70 -29.46
C ILE A 189 15.97 7.53 -28.86
N MET A 190 15.24 6.47 -29.24
CA MET A 190 13.93 6.13 -28.65
C MET A 190 14.02 5.99 -27.13
N LEU A 191 15.05 5.30 -26.63
CA LEU A 191 15.31 5.13 -25.21
C LEU A 191 15.64 6.46 -24.52
N CYS A 192 16.49 7.29 -25.11
CA CYS A 192 16.84 8.61 -24.56
C CYS A 192 15.61 9.53 -24.46
N VAL A 193 14.77 9.56 -25.50
CA VAL A 193 13.52 10.33 -25.48
C VAL A 193 12.57 9.77 -24.42
N TYR A 194 12.40 8.45 -24.36
CA TYR A 194 11.59 7.79 -23.33
C TYR A 194 12.04 8.17 -21.91
N LEU A 195 13.35 8.08 -21.63
CA LEU A 195 13.92 8.42 -20.33
C LEU A 195 13.86 9.91 -20.04
N LEU A 196 14.02 10.77 -21.04
CA LEU A 196 13.88 12.22 -20.87
C LEU A 196 12.45 12.55 -20.42
N PHE A 197 11.44 12.06 -21.13
CA PHE A 197 10.04 12.26 -20.75
C PHE A 197 9.73 11.59 -19.41
N ALA A 198 10.18 10.36 -19.18
CA ALA A 198 9.99 9.68 -17.91
C ALA A 198 10.62 10.47 -16.77
N ASN A 199 11.86 10.94 -16.88
CA ASN A 199 12.54 11.71 -15.84
C ASN A 199 11.95 13.10 -15.64
N ILE A 200 11.52 13.78 -16.70
CA ILE A 200 10.81 15.07 -16.58
C ILE A 200 9.47 14.87 -15.87
N LEU A 201 8.70 13.83 -16.24
CA LEU A 201 7.43 13.51 -15.61
C LEU A 201 7.64 13.05 -14.16
N LEU A 202 8.55 12.11 -13.93
CA LEU A 202 8.88 11.53 -12.63
C LEU A 202 9.47 12.55 -11.69
N LEU A 203 10.65 13.08 -11.98
CA LEU A 203 11.42 13.81 -10.99
C LEU A 203 10.89 15.23 -10.84
N ASN A 204 10.61 15.95 -11.92
CA ASN A 204 10.24 17.37 -11.80
C ASN A 204 8.85 17.57 -11.21
N LEU A 205 7.88 16.71 -11.55
CA LEU A 205 6.54 16.79 -10.99
C LEU A 205 6.50 16.26 -9.55
N LEU A 206 7.17 15.13 -9.27
CA LEU A 206 7.18 14.53 -7.93
C LEU A 206 7.92 15.42 -6.92
N ILE A 207 9.06 16.03 -7.30
CA ILE A 207 9.79 16.98 -6.44
C ILE A 207 8.93 18.23 -6.19
N ALA A 208 8.24 18.75 -7.21
CA ALA A 208 7.37 19.92 -7.05
C ALA A 208 6.21 19.65 -6.08
N ILE A 209 5.57 18.48 -6.17
CA ILE A 209 4.48 18.10 -5.27
C ILE A 209 5.04 17.83 -3.87
N PHE A 210 6.16 17.10 -3.72
CA PHE A 210 6.82 16.93 -2.41
C PHE A 210 7.14 18.26 -1.75
N ASN A 211 7.69 19.23 -2.49
CA ASN A 211 7.99 20.55 -1.93
C ASN A 211 6.73 21.32 -1.56
N PHE A 212 5.69 21.33 -2.40
CA PHE A 212 4.44 22.02 -2.12
C PHE A 212 3.71 21.44 -0.90
N THR A 213 3.51 20.12 -0.84
CA THR A 213 2.81 19.48 0.28
C THR A 213 3.66 19.52 1.56
N PHE A 214 4.99 19.47 1.46
CA PHE A 214 5.86 19.62 2.63
C PHE A 214 5.74 21.03 3.23
N GLN A 215 5.73 22.08 2.39
CA GLN A 215 5.52 23.46 2.86
C GLN A 215 4.13 23.66 3.46
N GLU A 216 3.06 23.25 2.77
CA GLU A 216 1.67 23.42 3.23
C GLU A 216 1.43 22.75 4.61
N VAL A 217 2.04 21.60 4.83
CA VAL A 217 1.84 20.86 6.09
C VAL A 217 2.79 21.33 7.18
N GLN A 218 4.03 21.72 6.87
CA GLN A 218 4.94 22.28 7.88
C GLN A 218 4.34 23.54 8.54
N ASP A 219 3.64 24.38 7.76
CA ASP A 219 3.02 25.61 8.26
C ASP A 219 1.83 25.37 9.22
N ASN A 220 1.21 24.19 9.18
CA ASN A 220 0.06 23.81 10.03
C ASN A 220 0.38 22.72 11.07
N THR A 221 1.61 22.19 11.05
CA THR A 221 2.02 21.02 11.85
C THR A 221 1.86 21.24 13.35
N ASP A 222 2.15 22.45 13.86
CA ASP A 222 2.07 22.75 15.29
C ASP A 222 0.62 22.81 15.82
N ARG A 223 -0.35 23.25 15.01
CA ARG A 223 -1.78 23.24 15.39
C ARG A 223 -2.33 21.82 15.37
N ILE A 224 -2.03 21.07 14.31
CA ILE A 224 -2.46 19.67 14.14
C ILE A 224 -1.89 18.80 15.26
N TRP A 225 -0.62 18.98 15.61
CA TRP A 225 0.02 18.24 16.69
C TRP A 225 -0.63 18.51 18.06
N LYS A 226 -0.96 19.77 18.36
CA LYS A 226 -1.64 20.14 19.61
C LYS A 226 -3.03 19.51 19.72
N PHE A 227 -3.79 19.47 18.61
CA PHE A 227 -5.11 18.85 18.58
C PHE A 227 -5.05 17.33 18.74
N GLN A 228 -4.17 16.66 18.00
CA GLN A 228 -3.99 15.19 18.08
C GLN A 228 -3.50 14.73 19.46
N ARG A 229 -2.64 15.52 20.11
CA ARG A 229 -2.20 15.23 21.48
C ARG A 229 -3.36 15.25 22.47
N TYR A 230 -4.30 16.17 22.33
CA TYR A 230 -5.45 16.25 23.22
C TYR A 230 -6.36 15.02 23.09
N GLU A 231 -6.67 14.61 21.86
CA GLU A 231 -7.45 13.39 21.62
C GLU A 231 -6.76 12.14 22.19
N LEU A 232 -5.43 12.06 22.06
CA LEU A 232 -4.67 10.93 22.58
C LEU A 232 -4.67 10.88 24.11
N ILE A 233 -4.51 12.02 24.78
CA ILE A 233 -4.53 12.08 26.25
C ILE A 233 -5.91 11.67 26.76
N LYS A 234 -6.99 12.13 26.11
CA LYS A 234 -8.36 11.74 26.43
C LYS A 234 -8.58 10.22 26.23
N GLU A 235 -8.01 9.65 25.15
CA GLU A 235 -8.11 8.21 24.87
C GLU A 235 -7.25 7.35 25.80
N TYR A 236 -6.07 7.79 26.22
CA TYR A 236 -5.24 7.04 27.17
C TYR A 236 -5.76 7.14 28.61
N HIS A 237 -6.33 8.28 29.00
CA HIS A 237 -6.93 8.46 30.32
C HIS A 237 -8.15 7.56 30.53
N SER A 238 -8.88 7.25 29.46
CA SER A 238 -10.05 6.36 29.50
C SER A 238 -9.71 4.87 29.42
N ARG A 239 -8.44 4.50 29.29
CA ARG A 239 -8.01 3.08 29.21
C ARG A 239 -7.60 2.53 30.56
N PRO A 240 -7.92 1.25 30.86
CA PRO A 240 -7.35 0.56 32.00
C PRO A 240 -5.82 0.44 31.83
N ALA A 241 -5.06 0.70 32.89
CA ALA A 241 -3.60 0.83 32.89
C ALA A 241 -2.80 -0.44 32.53
N ALA A 242 -3.48 -1.53 32.16
CA ALA A 242 -2.85 -2.83 31.91
C ALA A 242 -2.16 -2.86 30.52
N PRO A 243 -0.92 -3.41 30.43
CA PRO A 243 -0.24 -3.63 29.15
C PRO A 243 -1.07 -4.52 28.21
N PRO A 244 -0.89 -4.43 26.88
CA PRO A 244 -1.60 -5.25 25.89
C PRO A 244 -1.70 -6.76 26.18
N PRO A 245 -0.66 -7.47 26.69
CA PRO A 245 -0.80 -8.89 27.04
C PRO A 245 -1.75 -9.16 28.23
N PHE A 246 -1.90 -8.21 29.15
CA PHE A 246 -2.75 -8.35 30.35
C PHE A 246 -4.16 -7.77 30.17
N ILE A 247 -4.47 -7.24 28.97
CA ILE A 247 -5.79 -6.68 28.67
C ILE A 247 -6.88 -7.76 28.74
N ILE A 248 -6.56 -9.00 28.38
CA ILE A 248 -7.52 -10.10 28.36
C ILE A 248 -8.09 -10.33 29.77
N LEU A 249 -7.24 -10.19 30.80
CA LEU A 249 -7.65 -10.31 32.20
C LEU A 249 -8.52 -9.14 32.65
N SER A 250 -8.27 -7.92 32.19
CA SER A 250 -9.12 -6.76 32.52
C SER A 250 -10.49 -6.82 31.84
N HIS A 251 -10.56 -7.31 30.60
CA HIS A 251 -11.83 -7.58 29.92
C HIS A 251 -12.59 -8.73 30.56
N LEU A 252 -11.89 -9.81 30.95
CA LEU A 252 -12.49 -10.92 31.68
C LEU A 252 -13.08 -10.44 33.02
N TYR A 253 -12.33 -9.61 33.77
CA TYR A 253 -12.80 -9.02 35.03
C TYR A 253 -14.03 -8.13 34.83
N LEU A 254 -14.03 -7.28 33.81
CA LEU A 254 -15.18 -6.41 33.50
C LEU A 254 -16.40 -7.21 33.01
N PHE A 255 -16.20 -8.25 32.22
CA PHE A 255 -17.25 -9.15 31.76
C PHE A 255 -17.87 -9.94 32.93
N ILE A 256 -17.03 -10.52 33.80
CA ILE A 256 -17.45 -11.20 35.04
C ILE A 256 -18.18 -10.21 35.96
N ARG A 257 -17.66 -8.99 36.13
CA ARG A 257 -18.30 -7.93 36.92
C ARG A 257 -19.68 -7.56 36.36
N SER A 258 -19.84 -7.48 35.04
CA SER A 258 -21.12 -7.16 34.39
C SER A 258 -22.15 -8.28 34.55
N ILE A 259 -21.72 -9.54 34.44
CA ILE A 259 -22.58 -10.72 34.65
C ILE A 259 -22.98 -10.86 36.13
N VAL A 260 -22.04 -10.63 37.06
CA VAL A 260 -22.25 -10.84 38.49
C VAL A 260 -23.01 -9.69 39.16
N LEU A 261 -22.72 -8.43 38.80
CA LEU A 261 -23.34 -7.28 39.47
C LEU A 261 -24.65 -6.81 38.84
N ARG A 262 -25.00 -7.29 37.63
CA ARG A 262 -26.24 -6.90 36.91
C ARG A 262 -26.50 -5.38 36.95
N LYS A 263 -25.45 -4.57 37.04
CA LYS A 263 -25.57 -3.11 37.12
C LYS A 263 -25.92 -2.62 35.72
N PRO A 264 -27.00 -1.83 35.53
CA PRO A 264 -27.13 -1.07 34.31
C PRO A 264 -25.87 -0.21 34.21
N ALA A 265 -25.18 -0.18 33.06
CA ALA A 265 -23.96 0.61 33.02
C ALA A 265 -24.31 2.05 33.34
N GLU A 266 -23.51 2.65 34.21
CA GLU A 266 -23.60 4.06 34.51
C GLU A 266 -23.51 4.81 33.18
N ARG A 267 -24.63 5.45 32.81
CA ARG A 267 -24.68 6.44 31.75
C ARG A 267 -23.72 7.54 32.19
N SER A 268 -22.48 7.51 31.71
CA SER A 268 -21.60 8.67 31.79
C SER A 268 -22.25 9.75 30.92
N ASN A 269 -22.92 10.68 31.58
CA ASN A 269 -23.66 11.77 30.95
C ASN A 269 -22.76 12.70 30.10
N GLU A 270 -21.44 12.50 30.08
CA GLU A 270 -20.49 13.22 29.22
C GLU A 270 -20.48 12.76 27.75
N PHE A 271 -20.97 11.56 27.42
CA PHE A 271 -20.93 11.09 26.01
C PHE A 271 -22.18 11.47 25.20
N SER A 272 -23.28 11.86 25.87
CA SER A 272 -24.54 12.20 25.21
C SER A 272 -24.53 13.56 24.51
N GLU A 273 -23.66 14.50 24.91
CA GLU A 273 -23.45 15.76 24.19
C GLU A 273 -22.66 15.57 22.89
N HIS A 274 -21.83 14.53 22.80
CA HIS A 274 -20.93 14.32 21.66
C HIS A 274 -21.65 13.79 20.40
N CYS A 275 -22.76 13.05 20.57
CA CYS A 275 -23.62 12.68 19.42
C CYS A 275 -24.41 13.88 18.87
N LEU A 276 -24.74 14.86 19.71
CA LEU A 276 -25.41 16.09 19.30
C LEU A 276 -24.44 17.05 18.58
N PHE A 277 -23.19 17.16 19.04
CA PHE A 277 -22.18 18.03 18.40
C PHE A 277 -21.59 17.46 17.09
N SER A 278 -21.53 16.14 16.92
CA SER A 278 -21.10 15.53 15.66
C SER A 278 -22.10 15.75 14.52
N SER A 279 -23.38 16.03 14.82
CA SER A 279 -24.40 16.36 13.82
C SER A 279 -24.33 17.82 13.35
N THR A 280 -23.75 18.73 14.14
CA THR A 280 -23.71 20.17 13.83
C THR A 280 -22.37 20.62 13.25
N GLY A 281 -21.29 19.85 13.42
CA GLY A 281 -19.96 20.18 12.89
C GLY A 281 -19.65 19.73 11.45
N ALA A 282 -20.59 19.07 10.75
CA ALA A 282 -20.41 18.60 9.36
C ALA A 282 -20.84 19.64 8.30
N LYS A 283 -21.07 20.88 8.70
CA LYS A 283 -21.18 22.03 7.80
C LYS A 283 -20.17 23.05 8.31
N TYR A 284 -19.07 23.22 7.58
CA TYR A 284 -18.20 24.38 7.38
C TYR A 284 -16.80 23.87 7.03
#